data_AF-A0A7V6HR82-F1
#
_entry.id   AF-A0A7V6HR82-F1
#
_cell.length_a   1.000
_cell.length_b   1.000
_cell.length_c   1.000
_cell.angle_alpha   90.00
_cell.angle_beta   90.00
_cell.angle_gamma   90.00
#
_symmetry.space_group_name_H-M   'P 1'
#
loop_
_entity.id
_entity.type
_entity.pdbx_description
1 polymer ?
#
loop_
_entity_poly.entity_id
_entity_poly.type
_entity_poly.pdbx_seq_one_letter_code
_entity_poly.pdbx_strand_id
1 'polypeptide(L)'
;MLKEFASQHVIGATIINSTGMARELMNKDELNIIGLFRQFLDIKRKESKTIFMVEKEEKVEQVVSIIESIVGSLDKSDTGILFTTPIDFIRAYKQ
;
A
#
# COMPACT_ATOMS: atom_id res chain seq x y z
N MET A 1 4.62 -4.70 8.20
CA MET A 1 4.01 -5.38 7.04
C MET A 1 4.96 -6.37 6.38
N LEU A 2 5.95 -5.97 5.59
CA LEU A 2 6.84 -6.93 4.88
C LEU A 2 7.52 -7.96 5.79
N LYS A 3 7.98 -7.54 6.98
CA LYS A 3 8.56 -8.44 7.97
C LYS A 3 7.56 -9.50 8.45
N GLU A 4 6.30 -9.13 8.58
CA GLU A 4 5.23 -10.02 9.02
C GLU A 4 4.78 -10.98 7.93
N PHE A 5 4.80 -10.54 6.66
CA PHE A 5 4.64 -11.46 5.53
C PHE A 5 5.74 -12.52 5.54
N ALA A 6 7.01 -12.10 5.70
CA ALA A 6 8.14 -13.02 5.72
C ALA A 6 8.11 -14.01 6.89
N SER A 7 7.73 -13.60 8.11
CA SER A 7 7.60 -14.50 9.27
C SER A 7 6.51 -15.55 9.08
N GLN A 8 5.51 -15.25 8.24
CA GLN A 8 4.37 -16.12 7.99
C GLN A 8 4.43 -16.85 6.63
N HIS A 9 5.62 -16.92 6.00
CA HIS A 9 5.86 -17.60 4.73
C HIS A 9 5.00 -17.06 3.56
N VAL A 10 4.69 -15.77 3.59
CA VAL A 10 4.20 -14.98 2.45
C VAL A 10 5.42 -14.25 1.89
N ILE A 11 5.94 -14.73 0.76
CA ILE A 11 7.22 -14.29 0.20
C ILE A 11 7.08 -13.90 -1.27
N GLY A 12 7.86 -12.91 -1.69
CA GLY A 12 7.81 -12.39 -3.06
C GLY A 12 6.75 -11.30 -3.24
N ALA A 13 7.20 -10.06 -3.17
CA ALA A 13 6.36 -8.90 -3.45
C ALA A 13 7.17 -7.82 -4.17
N THR A 14 6.49 -7.04 -5.02
CA THR A 14 7.03 -5.86 -5.68
C THR A 14 6.42 -4.62 -5.05
N ILE A 15 7.26 -3.65 -4.70
CA ILE A 15 6.83 -2.41 -4.05
C ILE A 15 7.01 -1.26 -5.03
N ILE A 16 5.94 -0.51 -5.24
CA ILE A 16 5.92 0.67 -6.10
C ILE A 16 5.64 1.89 -5.22
N ASN A 17 6.41 2.96 -5.44
CA ASN A 17 6.12 4.26 -4.83
C ASN A 17 4.87 4.83 -5.50
N SER A 18 3.86 5.18 -4.71
CA SER A 18 2.58 5.67 -5.21
C SER A 18 2.13 6.91 -4.44
N THR A 19 1.06 7.56 -4.91
CA THR A 19 0.44 8.68 -4.19
C THR A 19 -1.07 8.57 -4.32
N GLY A 20 -1.77 8.68 -3.19
CA GLY A 20 -3.23 8.66 -3.17
C GLY A 20 -3.85 9.89 -3.83
N MET A 21 -4.99 9.71 -4.47
CA MET A 21 -5.68 10.78 -5.22
C MET A 21 -6.02 12.00 -4.35
N ALA A 22 -6.49 11.79 -3.11
CA ALA A 22 -6.81 12.90 -2.20
C ALA A 22 -5.62 13.85 -2.00
N ARG A 23 -4.39 13.29 -1.97
CA ARG A 23 -3.15 14.06 -1.86
C ARG A 23 -2.88 14.88 -3.12
N GLU A 24 -3.04 14.28 -4.28
CA GLU A 24 -2.82 14.97 -5.57
C GLU A 24 -3.78 16.13 -5.76
N LEU A 25 -5.02 16.00 -5.29
CA LEU A 25 -6.01 17.08 -5.32
C LEU A 25 -5.61 18.21 -4.37
N MET A 26 -5.25 17.91 -3.12
CA MET A 26 -4.81 18.93 -2.15
C MET A 26 -3.58 19.72 -2.65
N ASN A 27 -2.63 19.04 -3.30
CA ASN A 27 -1.43 19.71 -3.84
C ASN A 27 -1.74 20.69 -4.98
N LYS A 28 -2.82 20.48 -5.74
CA LYS A 28 -3.20 21.37 -6.86
C LYS A 28 -3.84 22.66 -6.39
N ASP A 29 -4.50 22.65 -5.23
CA ASP A 29 -5.20 23.82 -4.68
C ASP A 29 -4.29 24.72 -3.81
N GLU A 30 -3.09 24.25 -3.43
CA GLU A 30 -2.16 24.94 -2.51
C GLU A 30 -1.28 26.06 -3.17
N LEU A 31 -1.74 26.71 -4.25
CA LEU A 31 -1.07 27.90 -4.84
C LEU A 31 -1.18 29.19 -4.00
N ASN A 32 -1.60 29.08 -2.73
CA ASN A 32 -1.59 30.19 -1.78
C ASN A 32 -0.28 30.21 -0.99
N ILE A 33 0.16 31.40 -0.57
CA ILE A 33 1.43 31.67 0.13
C ILE A 33 1.71 30.71 1.31
N ILE A 34 0.66 30.20 1.97
CA ILE A 34 0.75 29.20 3.07
C ILE A 34 1.25 27.82 2.58
N GLY A 35 0.90 27.41 1.36
CA GLY A 35 1.35 26.16 0.74
C GLY A 35 2.86 26.16 0.43
N LEU A 36 3.42 27.32 0.03
CA LEU A 36 4.86 27.51 -0.16
C LEU A 36 5.65 27.33 1.15
N PHE A 37 5.15 27.88 2.26
CA PHE A 37 5.77 27.67 3.58
C PHE A 37 5.68 26.21 4.04
N ARG A 38 4.56 25.53 3.75
CA ARG A 38 4.36 24.11 4.09
C ARG A 38 5.25 23.16 3.29
N GLN A 39 5.56 23.51 2.03
CA GLN A 39 6.57 22.81 1.22
C GLN A 39 7.99 22.97 1.78
N PHE A 40 8.32 24.14 2.34
CA PHE A 40 9.63 24.41 2.96
C PHE A 40 9.79 23.78 4.35
N LEU A 41 8.69 23.58 5.10
CA LEU A 41 8.71 23.04 6.47
C LEU A 41 8.85 21.51 6.56
N ASP A 42 9.12 20.85 5.43
CA ASP A 42 9.57 19.45 5.35
C ASP A 42 8.81 18.50 6.29
N ILE A 43 7.47 18.65 6.34
CA ILE A 43 6.60 17.67 6.98
C ILE A 43 6.68 16.43 6.10
N LYS A 44 7.68 15.59 6.39
CA LYS A 44 8.03 14.32 5.73
C LYS A 44 6.86 13.85 4.88
N ARG A 45 6.96 14.04 3.56
CA ARG A 45 5.96 13.55 2.61
C ARG A 45 5.71 12.08 2.92
N LYS A 46 4.58 11.75 3.54
CA LYS A 46 4.10 10.37 3.65
C LYS A 46 3.75 9.89 2.24
N GLU A 47 4.74 9.32 1.55
CA GLU A 47 4.51 8.64 0.28
C GLU A 47 3.64 7.42 0.51
N SER A 48 2.65 7.20 -0.36
CA SER A 48 1.93 5.93 -0.39
C SER A 48 2.85 4.87 -1.00
N LYS A 49 2.68 3.61 -0.60
CA LYS A 49 3.35 2.47 -1.20
C LYS A 49 2.29 1.49 -1.66
N THR A 50 2.44 0.98 -2.88
CA THR A 50 1.61 -0.11 -3.40
C THR A 50 2.44 -1.39 -3.40
N ILE A 51 1.89 -2.46 -2.82
CA ILE A 51 2.54 -3.77 -2.75
C ILE A 51 1.78 -4.71 -3.67
N PHE A 52 2.47 -5.21 -4.70
CA PHE A 52 1.97 -6.26 -5.58
C PHE A 52 2.56 -7.60 -5.14
N MET A 53 1.70 -8.59 -4.95
CA MET A 53 2.08 -9.96 -4.63
C MET A 53 1.25 -10.93 -5.43
N VAL A 54 1.82 -12.11 -5.69
CA VAL A 54 1.10 -13.23 -6.29
C VAL A 54 1.06 -14.35 -5.26
N GLU A 55 -0.14 -14.70 -4.83
CA GLU A 55 -0.36 -15.75 -3.85
C GLU A 55 -1.47 -16.68 -4.31
N LYS A 56 -1.49 -17.89 -3.75
CA LYS A 56 -2.62 -18.81 -3.93
C LYS A 56 -3.84 -18.27 -3.20
N GLU A 57 -5.02 -18.59 -3.73
CA GLU A 57 -6.31 -18.22 -3.15
C GLU A 57 -6.41 -18.59 -1.66
N GLU A 58 -5.93 -19.77 -1.29
CA GLU A 58 -5.92 -20.26 0.10
C GLU A 58 -5.12 -19.38 1.08
N LYS A 59 -4.19 -18.56 0.59
CA LYS A 59 -3.38 -17.63 1.39
C LYS A 59 -3.96 -16.21 1.44
N VAL A 60 -5.01 -15.89 0.67
CA VAL A 60 -5.57 -14.54 0.62
C VAL A 60 -6.05 -14.10 2.00
N GLU A 61 -6.82 -14.94 2.71
CA GLU A 61 -7.29 -14.65 4.07
C GLU A 61 -6.13 -14.45 5.07
N GLN A 62 -5.05 -15.22 4.91
CA GLN A 62 -3.84 -15.05 5.72
C GLN A 62 -3.20 -13.68 5.46
N VAL A 63 -3.09 -13.26 4.20
CA VAL A 63 -2.54 -11.94 3.81
C VAL A 63 -3.39 -10.81 4.39
N VAL A 64 -4.73 -10.90 4.26
CA VAL A 64 -5.67 -9.92 4.83
C VAL A 64 -5.47 -9.84 6.35
N SER A 65 -5.46 -10.98 7.04
CA SER A 65 -5.25 -11.04 8.48
C SER A 65 -3.93 -10.39 8.93
N ILE A 66 -2.84 -10.64 8.19
CA ILE A 66 -1.54 -10.01 8.45
C ILE A 66 -1.63 -8.49 8.28
N ILE A 67 -2.25 -8.01 7.21
CA ILE A 67 -2.41 -6.57 6.96
C ILE A 67 -3.22 -5.93 8.09
N GLU A 68 -4.38 -6.48 8.41
CA GLU A 68 -5.28 -5.93 9.43
C GLU A 68 -4.66 -5.97 10.83
N SER A 69 -3.78 -6.94 11.13
CA SER A 69 -3.02 -6.97 12.39
C SER A 69 -2.06 -5.79 12.55
N ILE A 70 -1.69 -5.13 11.45
CA ILE A 70 -0.71 -4.02 11.42
C ILE A 70 -1.41 -2.67 11.25
N VAL A 71 -2.37 -2.58 10.32
CA VAL A 71 -3.03 -1.31 9.98
C VAL A 71 -4.39 -1.14 10.63
N GLY A 72 -4.91 -2.18 11.29
CA GLY A 72 -6.30 -2.26 11.73
C GLY A 72 -7.25 -2.66 10.60
N SER A 73 -8.55 -2.58 10.86
CA SER A 73 -9.58 -2.98 9.89
C SER A 73 -9.51 -2.17 8.59
N LEU A 74 -9.54 -2.86 7.45
CA LEU A 74 -9.53 -2.26 6.11
C LEU A 74 -10.86 -1.55 5.75
N ASP A 75 -11.92 -1.74 6.55
CA ASP A 75 -13.21 -1.06 6.39
C ASP A 75 -13.20 0.38 6.94
N LYS A 76 -12.10 0.80 7.57
CA LYS A 76 -11.94 2.16 8.12
C LYS A 76 -11.29 3.09 7.10
N SER A 77 -11.55 4.39 7.25
CA SER A 77 -10.84 5.40 6.49
C SER A 77 -9.34 5.37 6.80
N ASP A 78 -8.51 5.65 5.79
CA ASP A 78 -7.04 5.81 5.91
C ASP A 78 -6.25 4.52 6.28
N THR A 79 -6.84 3.33 6.09
CA THR A 79 -6.14 2.04 6.28
C THR A 79 -5.66 1.39 4.97
N GLY A 80 -6.04 1.96 3.83
CA GLY A 80 -5.65 1.50 2.49
C GLY A 80 -6.76 0.73 1.79
N ILE A 81 -6.42 0.11 0.66
CA ILE A 81 -7.33 -0.76 -0.10
C ILE A 81 -6.56 -2.02 -0.45
N LEU A 82 -7.20 -3.18 -0.28
CA LEU A 82 -6.73 -4.46 -0.78
C LEU A 82 -7.75 -4.98 -1.80
N PHE A 83 -7.26 -5.55 -2.88
CA PHE A 83 -8.08 -6.27 -3.84
C PHE A 83 -7.26 -7.38 -4.47
N THR A 84 -7.96 -8.38 -5.00
CA THR A 84 -7.37 -9.48 -5.75
C THR A 84 -7.84 -9.41 -7.20
N THR A 85 -7.05 -10.01 -8.09
CA THR A 85 -7.42 -10.18 -9.50
C THR A 85 -7.00 -11.58 -9.94
N PRO A 86 -7.81 -12.30 -10.73
CA PRO A 86 -7.40 -13.60 -11.27
C PRO A 86 -6.17 -13.44 -12.17
N ILE A 87 -5.25 -14.41 -12.10
CA ILE A 87 -4.05 -14.46 -12.94
C ILE A 87 -4.16 -15.70 -13.82
N ASP A 88 -4.46 -15.50 -15.10
CA ASP A 88 -4.63 -16.60 -16.06
C ASP A 88 -3.31 -17.28 -16.45
N PHE A 89 -2.20 -16.54 -16.34
CA PHE A 89 -0.88 -17.04 -16.71
C PHE A 89 0.23 -16.40 -15.88
N ILE A 90 1.15 -17.23 -15.37
CA ILE A 90 2.36 -16.78 -14.68
C ILE A 90 3.55 -17.65 -15.06
N ARG A 91 4.75 -17.04 -15.17
CA ARG A 91 6.02 -17.74 -15.39
C ARG A 91 7.02 -17.38 -14.31
N ALA A 92 7.92 -18.32 -14.03
CA ALA A 92 8.97 -18.20 -13.02
C ALA A 92 8.43 -17.84 -11.62
N TYR A 93 7.19 -18.23 -11.32
CA TYR A 93 6.62 -18.15 -9.98
C TYR A 93 7.32 -19.16 -9.09
N LYS A 94 7.93 -18.67 -8.01
CA LYS A 94 8.64 -19.48 -7.02
C LYS A 94 7.92 -19.31 -5.71
N GLN A 95 7.40 -20.40 -5.16
CA GLN A 95 6.83 -20.48 -3.81
C GLN A 95 7.90 -20.88 -2.81
#